data_AF-A0A0R3Q828-F1
#
_entry.id   AF-A0A0R3Q828-F1
#
_cell.length_a   1.000
_cell.length_b   1.000
_cell.length_c   1.000
_cell.angle_alpha   90.00
_cell.angle_beta   90.00
_cell.angle_gamma   90.00
#
_symmetry.space_group_name_H-M   'P 1'
#
loop_
_entity.id
_entity.type
_entity.pdbx_description
1 polymer ?
#
loop_
_entity_poly.entity_id
_entity_poly.type
_entity_poly.pdbx_seq_one_letter_code
_entity_poly.pdbx_strand_id
1 'polypeptide(L)'
;GDYSSQGFVAHASGNQLYVRNADPVVTDELADISFIMKNRAAKNFGSPSSTTLEAYTRSCKEIIDCCPYSTSEVKWLWKWIRHMINIMDWKPCVYGALFPGVMNIMQHGLDPNKDELTTEQIFVSDPLLGHISLYKGKERDRVLKICGWPNLGDIAQLDAFIDTNFMERRTQSRAVAAALITANSSKMEKILNLMLEKGKESNDEGLLEMEVFQEALQYYQRSPGQWKSFSENLRNTVKDPYFNMIITFLNNRSDNFSGIIHQQKTTFQDISLEDRIAFAAIHFSDQYFMKSIKELFTNACLYRTLFGLLIIGISYEKATHDLLSHVKLILLIFGYVDYTGDIQTATVLLVVGRCFMKDQSWPITYSAEGVASSDFELLATEDNEACNELDEHMRRSCTIVCDYLDMLNTWGMWVQRARLDCILGWRRDMISVEPRMNQNAVQASAEICCQFCPQNITLDKTDTSTTSVVPSA
;
A
#
# COMPACT_ATOMS: atom_id res chain seq x y z
N GLY A 1 21.42 -29.54 16.55
CA GLY A 1 20.41 -29.55 17.61
C GLY A 1 19.15 -29.12 16.94
N ASP A 2 18.20 -30.03 16.81
CA ASP A 2 16.96 -29.77 16.09
C ASP A 2 15.96 -29.12 17.04
N TYR A 3 15.34 -28.03 16.58
CA TYR A 3 14.30 -27.33 17.31
C TYR A 3 12.96 -28.00 17.00
N SER A 4 12.27 -28.43 18.06
CA SER A 4 10.86 -28.85 17.97
C SER A 4 9.95 -27.63 17.97
N SER A 5 8.86 -27.68 17.18
CA SER A 5 7.78 -26.68 17.17
C SER A 5 7.06 -26.51 18.52
N GLN A 6 7.41 -27.31 19.51
CA GLN A 6 6.88 -27.26 20.88
C GLN A 6 7.87 -26.68 21.91
N GLY A 7 8.99 -26.09 21.49
CA GLY A 7 9.91 -25.38 22.40
C GLY A 7 10.97 -26.26 23.09
N PHE A 8 11.26 -27.43 22.53
CA PHE A 8 12.30 -28.32 23.05
C PHE A 8 13.58 -28.22 22.23
N VAL A 9 14.72 -28.13 22.91
CA VAL A 9 16.04 -28.27 22.30
C VAL A 9 16.60 -29.63 22.64
N ALA A 10 16.77 -30.46 21.62
CA ALA A 10 17.42 -31.75 21.75
C ALA A 10 18.84 -31.69 21.18
N HIS A 11 19.81 -32.18 21.96
CA HIS A 11 21.14 -32.47 21.45
C HIS A 11 21.64 -33.80 22.00
N ALA A 12 22.36 -34.55 21.16
CA ALA A 12 22.99 -35.80 21.55
C ALA A 12 24.48 -35.57 21.81
N SER A 13 24.99 -36.17 22.87
CA SER A 13 26.43 -36.25 23.14
C SER A 13 26.76 -37.68 23.58
N GLY A 14 27.55 -38.38 22.77
CA GLY A 14 27.76 -39.83 22.92
C GLY A 14 26.46 -40.63 22.73
N ASN A 15 26.24 -41.65 23.56
CA ASN A 15 25.03 -42.49 23.54
C ASN A 15 23.86 -41.91 24.35
N GLN A 16 23.91 -40.62 24.70
CA GLN A 16 22.88 -39.98 25.51
C GLN A 16 22.24 -38.80 24.76
N LEU A 17 20.90 -38.81 24.73
CA LEU A 17 20.08 -37.74 24.18
C LEU A 17 19.65 -36.81 25.33
N TYR A 18 20.00 -35.54 25.20
CA TYR A 18 19.64 -34.50 26.15
C TYR A 18 18.54 -33.64 25.56
N VAL A 19 17.34 -33.72 26.13
CA VAL A 19 16.19 -32.88 25.78
C VAL A 19 16.01 -31.85 26.89
N ARG A 20 16.15 -30.57 26.56
CA ARG A 20 15.85 -29.46 27.48
C ARG A 20 14.53 -28.81 27.07
N ASN A 21 13.64 -28.65 28.04
CA ASN A 21 12.48 -27.79 27.91
C ASN A 21 12.96 -26.34 28.02
N ALA A 22 12.71 -25.53 26.99
CA ALA A 22 12.84 -24.08 27.13
C ALA A 22 11.55 -23.58 27.80
N ASP A 23 11.47 -23.71 29.13
CA ASP A 23 10.41 -23.02 29.88
C ASP A 23 10.49 -21.52 29.57
N PRO A 24 9.34 -20.83 29.39
CA PRO A 24 9.33 -19.45 28.99
C PRO A 24 9.96 -18.63 30.10
N VAL A 25 11.16 -18.11 29.86
CA VAL A 25 11.64 -16.96 30.59
C VAL A 25 10.59 -15.88 30.30
N VAL A 26 9.87 -15.44 31.33
CA VAL A 26 9.00 -14.27 31.25
C VAL A 26 9.93 -13.06 31.21
N THR A 27 10.55 -12.89 30.05
CA THR A 27 11.15 -11.67 29.58
C THR A 27 10.13 -11.03 28.65
N ASP A 28 10.07 -9.70 28.68
CA ASP A 28 9.17 -8.84 27.89
C ASP A 28 9.52 -8.95 26.38
N GLU A 29 9.41 -10.16 25.84
CA GLU A 29 9.93 -10.58 24.55
C GLU A 29 8.96 -10.20 23.43
N LEU A 30 9.49 -9.46 22.46
CA LEU A 30 8.83 -9.13 21.21
C LEU A 30 8.18 -10.39 20.62
N ALA A 31 6.85 -10.37 20.49
CA ALA A 31 6.12 -11.50 19.94
C ALA A 31 6.66 -11.88 18.55
N ASP A 32 7.03 -13.15 18.37
CA ASP A 32 7.49 -13.66 17.07
C ASP A 32 6.40 -13.48 16.00
N ILE A 33 6.82 -13.26 14.75
CA ILE A 33 5.91 -13.03 13.62
C ILE A 33 4.93 -14.19 13.43
N SER A 34 5.35 -15.43 13.70
CA SER A 34 4.46 -16.61 13.65
C SER A 34 3.30 -16.51 14.65
N PHE A 35 3.57 -16.02 15.87
CA PHE A 35 2.54 -15.78 16.88
C PHE A 35 1.61 -14.66 16.46
N ILE A 36 2.16 -13.56 15.93
CA ILE A 36 1.39 -12.42 15.44
C ILE A 36 0.43 -12.88 14.32
N MET A 37 0.95 -13.63 13.33
CA MET A 37 0.15 -14.13 12.22
C MET A 37 -0.96 -15.07 12.67
N LYS A 38 -0.66 -15.99 13.60
CA LYS A 38 -1.66 -16.89 14.19
C LYS A 38 -2.76 -16.13 14.92
N ASN A 39 -2.40 -15.12 15.72
CA ASN A 39 -3.37 -14.29 16.44
C ASN A 39 -4.28 -13.50 15.48
N ARG A 40 -3.71 -12.90 14.42
CA ARG A 40 -4.49 -12.24 13.37
C ARG A 40 -5.42 -13.20 12.64
N ALA A 41 -4.94 -14.39 12.29
CA ALA A 41 -5.74 -15.43 11.64
C ALA A 41 -6.91 -15.90 12.52
N ALA A 42 -6.69 -16.07 13.83
CA ALA A 42 -7.75 -16.39 14.78
C ALA A 42 -8.85 -15.32 14.85
N LYS A 43 -8.52 -14.06 14.54
CA LYS A 43 -9.46 -12.95 14.41
C LYS A 43 -10.07 -12.82 13.01
N ASN A 44 -9.82 -13.79 12.11
CA ASN A 44 -10.25 -13.84 10.72
C ASN A 44 -9.60 -12.79 9.79
N PHE A 45 -8.36 -12.36 10.09
CA PHE A 45 -7.61 -11.53 9.14
C PHE A 45 -7.38 -12.30 7.85
N GLY A 46 -7.73 -11.69 6.71
CA GLY A 46 -7.64 -12.33 5.40
C GLY A 46 -8.71 -13.38 5.10
N SER A 47 -9.62 -13.66 6.05
CA SER A 47 -10.67 -14.69 5.90
C SER A 47 -12.01 -14.30 6.55
N PRO A 48 -12.49 -13.06 6.34
CA PRO A 48 -13.77 -12.61 6.88
C PRO A 48 -14.93 -13.44 6.30
N SER A 49 -16.07 -13.44 7.00
CA SER A 49 -17.25 -14.17 6.55
C SER A 49 -17.92 -13.54 5.32
N SER A 50 -17.70 -12.25 5.08
CA SER A 50 -18.21 -11.54 3.89
C SER A 50 -17.17 -11.54 2.78
N THR A 51 -17.63 -11.72 1.55
CA THR A 51 -16.82 -11.75 0.33
C THR A 51 -16.84 -10.44 -0.45
N THR A 52 -17.64 -9.45 -0.05
CA THR A 52 -17.61 -8.11 -0.66
C THR A 52 -16.30 -7.41 -0.33
N LEU A 53 -15.69 -6.74 -1.31
CA LEU A 53 -14.40 -6.05 -1.18
C LEU A 53 -14.41 -5.01 -0.05
N GLU A 54 -15.48 -4.25 0.07
CA GLU A 54 -15.62 -3.22 1.11
C GLU A 54 -15.65 -3.85 2.51
N ALA A 55 -16.51 -4.85 2.74
CA ALA A 55 -16.56 -5.54 4.03
C ALA A 55 -15.27 -6.31 4.33
N TYR A 56 -14.63 -6.91 3.32
CA TYR A 56 -13.36 -7.61 3.47
C TYR A 56 -12.26 -6.65 3.93
N THR A 57 -12.13 -5.52 3.23
CA THR A 57 -11.13 -4.48 3.52
C THR A 57 -11.39 -3.84 4.89
N ARG A 58 -12.66 -3.57 5.20
CA ARG A 58 -13.08 -3.04 6.51
C ARG A 58 -12.68 -3.98 7.65
N SER A 59 -13.00 -5.28 7.51
CA SER A 59 -12.65 -6.27 8.53
C SER A 59 -11.14 -6.41 8.71
N CYS A 60 -10.37 -6.47 7.62
CA CYS A 60 -8.91 -6.56 7.69
C CYS A 60 -8.31 -5.33 8.40
N LYS A 61 -8.79 -4.13 8.05
CA LYS A 61 -8.36 -2.88 8.70
C LYS A 61 -8.65 -2.88 10.20
N GLU A 62 -9.86 -3.26 10.62
CA GLU A 62 -10.25 -3.30 12.03
C GLU A 62 -9.35 -4.24 12.84
N ILE A 63 -9.04 -5.43 12.30
CA ILE A 63 -8.16 -6.39 12.97
C ILE A 63 -6.73 -5.84 13.11
N ILE A 64 -6.22 -5.18 12.06
CA ILE A 64 -4.88 -4.59 12.04
C ILE A 64 -4.77 -3.40 12.99
N ASP A 65 -5.78 -2.54 13.07
CA ASP A 65 -5.81 -1.39 13.99
C ASP A 65 -5.82 -1.87 15.46
N CYS A 66 -6.57 -2.93 15.75
CA CYS A 66 -6.64 -3.54 17.08
C CYS A 66 -5.47 -4.49 17.40
N CYS A 67 -4.55 -4.72 16.46
CA CYS A 67 -3.38 -5.56 16.70
C CYS A 67 -2.24 -4.71 17.31
N PRO A 68 -1.79 -5.01 18.54
CA PRO A 68 -0.74 -4.23 19.21
C PRO A 68 0.63 -4.39 18.52
N TYR A 69 0.84 -5.50 17.83
CA TYR A 69 2.09 -5.81 17.14
C TYR A 69 2.10 -5.38 15.66
N SER A 70 1.02 -4.76 15.16
CA SER A 70 0.98 -4.26 13.78
C SER A 70 1.85 -3.01 13.64
N THR A 71 2.77 -3.05 12.68
CA THR A 71 3.63 -1.91 12.34
C THR A 71 2.81 -0.75 11.78
N SER A 72 3.39 0.45 11.83
CA SER A 72 2.80 1.64 11.22
C SER A 72 2.57 1.46 9.72
N GLU A 73 3.44 0.74 9.01
CA GLU A 73 3.29 0.48 7.57
C GLU A 73 2.06 -0.37 7.25
N VAL A 74 1.81 -1.44 8.02
CA VAL A 74 0.64 -2.31 7.79
C VAL A 74 -0.66 -1.55 8.12
N LYS A 75 -0.67 -0.75 9.20
CA LYS A 75 -1.82 0.11 9.54
C LYS A 75 -2.09 1.15 8.47
N TRP A 76 -1.03 1.79 7.97
CA TRP A 76 -1.10 2.72 6.86
C TRP A 76 -1.67 2.05 5.61
N LEU A 77 -1.20 0.86 5.26
CA LEU A 77 -1.60 0.14 4.05
C LEU A 77 -3.11 -0.11 4.02
N TRP A 78 -3.68 -0.60 5.13
CA TRP A 78 -5.12 -0.86 5.19
C TRP A 78 -5.96 0.41 5.28
N LYS A 79 -5.41 1.50 5.82
CA LYS A 79 -6.01 2.84 5.69
C LYS A 79 -6.04 3.27 4.21
N TRP A 80 -4.94 3.06 3.49
CA TRP A 80 -4.81 3.41 2.08
C TRP A 80 -5.73 2.58 1.18
N ILE A 81 -5.76 1.25 1.31
CA ILE A 81 -6.67 0.37 0.55
C ILE A 81 -8.13 0.78 0.80
N ARG A 82 -8.52 1.02 2.06
CA ARG A 82 -9.87 1.50 2.40
C ARG A 82 -10.16 2.88 1.80
N HIS A 83 -9.16 3.74 1.71
CA HIS A 83 -9.31 5.04 1.07
C HIS A 83 -9.56 4.89 -0.44
N MET A 84 -8.82 4.00 -1.10
CA MET A 84 -8.94 3.76 -2.54
C MET A 84 -10.31 3.21 -2.95
N ILE A 85 -10.88 2.26 -2.20
CA ILE A 85 -12.21 1.71 -2.50
C ILE A 85 -13.33 2.76 -2.41
N ASN A 86 -13.12 3.86 -1.69
CA ASN A 86 -14.09 4.95 -1.55
C ASN A 86 -13.98 6.00 -2.66
N ILE A 87 -13.05 5.85 -3.61
CA ILE A 87 -12.90 6.77 -4.74
C ILE A 87 -13.93 6.40 -5.81
N MET A 88 -14.97 7.22 -5.97
CA MET A 88 -16.12 6.94 -6.85
C MET A 88 -15.79 6.87 -8.35
N ASP A 89 -14.78 7.63 -8.81
CA ASP A 89 -14.38 7.70 -10.23
C ASP A 89 -13.40 6.58 -10.65
N TRP A 90 -13.24 5.58 -9.79
CA TRP A 90 -12.28 4.51 -9.95
C TRP A 90 -12.83 3.42 -10.87
N LYS A 91 -12.08 3.09 -11.92
CA LYS A 91 -12.43 2.02 -12.85
C LYS A 91 -11.25 1.05 -12.94
N PRO A 92 -11.27 -0.08 -12.22
CA PRO A 92 -10.19 -1.06 -12.27
C PRO A 92 -9.84 -1.53 -13.68
N CYS A 93 -10.85 -1.61 -14.56
CA CYS A 93 -10.70 -1.95 -15.98
C CYS A 93 -9.85 -0.96 -16.78
N VAL A 94 -9.80 0.30 -16.37
CA VAL A 94 -9.04 1.36 -17.03
C VAL A 94 -7.54 1.21 -16.73
N TYR A 95 -7.19 0.69 -15.56
CA TYR A 95 -5.82 0.61 -15.09
C TYR A 95 -5.27 -0.83 -15.01
N GLY A 96 -6.09 -1.83 -15.33
CA GLY A 96 -5.70 -3.24 -15.25
C GLY A 96 -5.49 -3.76 -13.82
N ALA A 97 -5.95 -3.03 -12.80
CA ALA A 97 -5.74 -3.38 -11.39
C ALA A 97 -6.88 -2.88 -10.50
N LEU A 98 -7.19 -3.61 -9.42
CA LEU A 98 -8.11 -3.13 -8.38
C LEU A 98 -7.52 -1.93 -7.62
N PHE A 99 -6.20 -1.95 -7.41
CA PHE A 99 -5.48 -0.91 -6.67
C PHE A 99 -4.27 -0.41 -7.47
N PRO A 100 -4.44 0.24 -8.64
CA PRO A 100 -3.33 0.85 -9.36
C PRO A 100 -2.57 1.87 -8.51
N GLY A 101 -1.25 1.90 -8.71
CA GLY A 101 -0.37 2.87 -8.09
C GLY A 101 -0.29 4.15 -8.90
N VAL A 102 0.45 5.12 -8.35
CA VAL A 102 0.74 6.41 -8.98
C VAL A 102 1.30 6.24 -10.40
N MET A 103 2.17 5.25 -10.63
CA MET A 103 2.74 5.00 -11.95
C MET A 103 1.70 4.50 -12.94
N ASN A 104 0.83 3.57 -12.57
CA ASN A 104 -0.21 3.05 -13.48
C ASN A 104 -1.19 4.18 -13.86
N ILE A 105 -1.59 5.00 -12.89
CA ILE A 105 -2.51 6.13 -13.11
C ILE A 105 -1.92 7.14 -14.10
N MET A 106 -0.68 7.57 -13.88
CA MET A 106 -0.05 8.58 -14.73
C MET A 106 0.37 8.05 -16.10
N GLN A 107 0.81 6.78 -16.19
CA GLN A 107 1.11 6.16 -17.48
C GLN A 107 -0.12 6.07 -18.37
N HIS A 108 -1.29 5.77 -17.80
CA HIS A 108 -2.56 5.77 -18.52
C HIS A 108 -2.89 7.15 -19.12
N GLY A 109 -2.53 8.25 -18.44
CA GLY A 109 -2.71 9.60 -18.98
C GLY A 109 -1.75 9.94 -20.12
N LEU A 110 -0.61 9.27 -20.19
CA LEU A 110 0.44 9.49 -21.18
C LEU A 110 0.34 8.57 -22.40
N ASP A 111 -0.77 7.83 -22.54
CA ASP A 111 -0.99 6.95 -23.69
C ASP A 111 -1.09 7.77 -24.99
N PRO A 112 -0.16 7.59 -25.95
CA PRO A 112 -0.15 8.35 -27.20
C PRO A 112 -1.37 8.09 -28.09
N ASN A 113 -2.15 7.04 -27.81
CA ASN A 113 -3.37 6.73 -28.56
C ASN A 113 -4.60 7.53 -28.10
N LYS A 114 -4.47 8.38 -27.08
CA LYS A 114 -5.55 9.27 -26.64
C LYS A 114 -5.42 10.65 -27.27
N ASP A 115 -6.52 11.10 -27.87
CA ASP A 115 -6.61 12.40 -28.52
C ASP A 115 -6.70 13.59 -27.53
N GLU A 116 -7.04 13.34 -26.24
CA GLU A 116 -7.13 14.39 -25.21
C GLU A 116 -5.85 14.48 -24.38
N LEU A 117 -5.21 15.66 -24.35
CA LEU A 117 -4.20 16.00 -23.35
C LEU A 117 -4.82 15.86 -21.95
N THR A 118 -4.33 14.92 -21.15
CA THR A 118 -4.87 14.67 -19.81
C THR A 118 -4.45 15.71 -18.78
N THR A 119 -3.34 16.39 -19.03
CA THR A 119 -2.74 17.38 -18.12
C THR A 119 -2.76 18.77 -18.76
N GLU A 120 -3.34 19.73 -18.05
CA GLU A 120 -3.32 21.16 -18.38
C GLU A 120 -2.32 21.87 -17.44
N GLN A 121 -1.43 22.68 -18.01
CA GLN A 121 -0.60 23.61 -17.25
C GLN A 121 -1.38 24.92 -17.06
N ILE A 122 -1.63 25.30 -15.81
CA ILE A 122 -2.30 26.55 -15.44
C ILE A 122 -1.29 27.53 -14.86
N PHE A 123 -1.47 28.82 -15.18
CA PHE A 123 -0.65 29.90 -14.61
C PHE A 123 -1.45 30.63 -13.54
N VAL A 124 -0.91 30.66 -12.31
CA VAL A 124 -1.52 31.31 -11.16
C VAL A 124 -0.66 32.48 -10.73
N SER A 125 -1.30 33.61 -10.47
CA SER A 125 -0.67 34.78 -9.85
C SER A 125 -0.94 34.76 -8.35
N ASP A 126 0.11 34.64 -7.56
CA ASP A 126 0.04 34.60 -6.10
C ASP A 126 0.88 35.75 -5.48
N PRO A 127 0.41 36.42 -4.41
CA PRO A 127 1.11 37.56 -3.81
C PRO A 127 2.55 37.27 -3.34
N LEU A 128 2.84 36.04 -2.91
CA LEU A 128 4.16 35.62 -2.45
C LEU A 128 4.92 34.82 -3.52
N LEU A 129 4.19 34.03 -4.31
CA LEU A 129 4.75 33.16 -5.35
C LEU A 129 4.92 33.84 -6.71
N GLY A 130 4.42 35.06 -6.88
CA GLY A 130 4.40 35.72 -8.19
C GLY A 130 3.64 34.87 -9.21
N HIS A 131 4.13 34.80 -10.44
CA HIS A 131 3.57 33.89 -11.44
C HIS A 131 4.18 32.49 -11.29
N ILE A 132 3.34 31.50 -11.02
CA ILE A 132 3.73 30.09 -10.91
C ILE A 132 2.87 29.23 -11.84
N SER A 133 3.46 28.18 -12.40
CA SER A 133 2.72 27.17 -13.14
C SER A 133 2.35 25.99 -12.25
N LEU A 134 1.08 25.60 -12.26
CA LEU A 134 0.59 24.36 -11.66
C LEU A 134 0.10 23.43 -12.76
N TYR A 135 0.02 22.14 -12.47
CA TYR A 135 -0.46 21.12 -13.39
C TYR A 135 -1.72 20.46 -12.82
N LYS A 136 -2.79 20.44 -13.61
CA LYS A 136 -4.06 19.80 -13.25
C LYS A 136 -4.48 18.82 -14.34
N GLY A 137 -5.31 17.85 -14.02
CA GLY A 137 -5.73 16.83 -14.98
C GLY A 137 -6.49 15.70 -14.29
N LYS A 138 -7.25 14.91 -15.07
CA LYS A 138 -8.06 13.81 -14.50
C LYS A 138 -7.18 12.79 -13.75
N GLU A 139 -6.05 12.42 -14.34
CA GLU A 139 -5.09 11.49 -13.76
C GLU A 139 -4.36 12.10 -12.55
N ARG A 140 -4.03 13.39 -12.60
CA ARG A 140 -3.42 14.10 -11.46
C ARG A 140 -4.37 14.24 -10.29
N ASP A 141 -5.64 14.54 -10.55
CA ASP A 141 -6.69 14.55 -9.52
C ASP A 141 -6.83 13.17 -8.88
N ARG A 142 -6.75 12.08 -9.67
CA ARG A 142 -6.75 10.73 -9.11
C ARG A 142 -5.49 10.45 -8.26
N VAL A 143 -4.31 10.91 -8.68
CA VAL A 143 -3.08 10.84 -7.88
C VAL A 143 -3.26 11.60 -6.56
N LEU A 144 -3.79 12.82 -6.59
CA LEU A 144 -4.09 13.60 -5.39
C LEU A 144 -5.06 12.84 -4.48
N LYS A 145 -6.15 12.32 -5.04
CA LYS A 145 -7.12 11.51 -4.29
C LYS A 145 -6.46 10.32 -3.61
N ILE A 146 -5.66 9.49 -4.29
CA ILE A 146 -5.01 8.33 -3.62
C ILE A 146 -3.97 8.75 -2.57
N CYS A 147 -3.42 9.96 -2.67
CA CYS A 147 -2.57 10.58 -1.65
C CYS A 147 -3.37 11.24 -0.51
N GLY A 148 -4.71 11.17 -0.53
CA GLY A 148 -5.56 11.80 0.49
C GLY A 148 -5.64 13.33 0.38
N TRP A 149 -5.34 13.88 -0.81
CA TRP A 149 -5.50 15.29 -1.15
C TRP A 149 -6.77 15.50 -1.97
N PRO A 150 -7.44 16.66 -1.81
CA PRO A 150 -8.54 17.05 -2.69
C PRO A 150 -8.03 17.43 -4.08
N ASN A 151 -8.94 17.45 -5.05
CA ASN A 151 -8.64 17.91 -6.40
C ASN A 151 -8.19 19.37 -6.39
N LEU A 152 -7.18 19.71 -7.20
CA LEU A 152 -6.65 21.07 -7.24
C LEU A 152 -7.69 22.11 -7.69
N GLY A 153 -8.65 21.69 -8.53
CA GLY A 153 -9.75 22.54 -9.00
C GLY A 153 -10.91 22.71 -8.02
N ASP A 154 -10.98 21.91 -6.96
CA ASP A 154 -12.05 22.00 -5.95
C ASP A 154 -11.58 22.84 -4.76
N ILE A 155 -11.72 24.16 -4.92
CA ILE A 155 -11.27 25.14 -3.91
C ILE A 155 -11.97 24.92 -2.56
N ALA A 156 -13.25 24.51 -2.56
CA ALA A 156 -14.00 24.31 -1.33
C ALA A 156 -13.49 23.11 -0.53
N GLN A 157 -13.24 21.97 -1.20
CA GLN A 157 -12.65 20.80 -0.55
C GLN A 157 -11.20 21.05 -0.12
N LEU A 158 -10.45 21.80 -0.92
CA LEU A 158 -9.09 22.21 -0.57
C LEU A 158 -9.07 23.10 0.68
N ASP A 159 -9.99 24.05 0.78
CA ASP A 159 -10.12 24.89 1.95
C ASP A 159 -10.49 24.08 3.19
N ALA A 160 -11.46 23.17 3.07
CA ALA A 160 -11.86 22.28 4.16
C ALA A 160 -10.72 21.34 4.60
N PHE A 161 -9.92 20.85 3.66
CA PHE A 161 -8.73 20.04 3.92
C PHE A 161 -7.68 20.83 4.71
N ILE A 162 -7.38 22.06 4.29
CA ILE A 162 -6.42 22.93 5.00
C ILE A 162 -6.94 23.23 6.42
N ASP A 163 -8.22 23.59 6.55
CA ASP A 163 -8.82 23.93 7.84
C ASP A 163 -8.83 22.73 8.79
N THR A 164 -9.14 21.53 8.30
CA THR A 164 -9.07 20.29 9.08
C THR A 164 -7.67 20.03 9.62
N ASN A 165 -6.63 20.21 8.78
CA ASN A 165 -5.24 20.06 9.23
C ASN A 165 -4.83 21.14 10.25
N PHE A 166 -5.40 22.33 10.17
CA PHE A 166 -5.12 23.40 11.14
C PHE A 166 -5.73 23.14 12.52
N MET A 167 -6.82 22.37 12.60
CA MET A 167 -7.50 22.08 13.87
C MET A 167 -6.66 21.20 14.81
N GLU A 168 -5.83 20.32 14.29
CA GLU A 168 -4.97 19.45 15.09
C GLU A 168 -3.55 20.02 15.21
N ARG A 169 -3.04 20.19 16.44
CA ARG A 169 -1.70 20.77 16.71
C ARG A 169 -0.58 20.09 15.90
N ARG A 170 -0.67 18.77 15.69
CA ARG A 170 0.35 17.98 14.99
C ARG A 170 0.38 18.19 13.47
N THR A 171 -0.66 18.79 12.90
CA THR A 171 -0.80 18.95 11.44
C THR A 171 -0.90 20.41 11.01
N GLN A 172 -0.68 21.37 11.92
CA GLN A 172 -0.78 22.80 11.58
C GLN A 172 0.27 23.23 10.56
N SER A 173 1.51 22.75 10.68
CA SER A 173 2.56 23.03 9.69
C SER A 173 2.26 22.40 8.32
N ARG A 174 1.61 21.23 8.30
CA ARG A 174 1.04 20.64 7.07
C ARG A 174 -0.01 21.53 6.44
N ALA A 175 -0.89 22.17 7.23
CA ALA A 175 -1.88 23.13 6.71
C ALA A 175 -1.24 24.36 6.06
N VAL A 176 -0.19 24.92 6.69
CA VAL A 176 0.61 26.04 6.14
C VAL A 176 1.25 25.64 4.81
N ALA A 177 1.88 24.47 4.75
CA ALA A 177 2.48 23.96 3.51
C ALA A 177 1.45 23.69 2.42
N ALA A 178 0.33 23.04 2.75
CA ALA A 178 -0.74 22.79 1.80
C ALA A 178 -1.26 24.09 1.18
N ALA A 179 -1.57 25.10 1.99
CA ALA A 179 -2.04 26.40 1.51
C ALA A 179 -1.04 27.07 0.55
N LEU A 180 0.26 27.04 0.86
CA LEU A 180 1.27 27.64 -0.02
C LEU A 180 1.47 26.84 -1.32
N ILE A 181 1.57 25.51 -1.21
CA ILE A 181 1.81 24.61 -2.34
C ILE A 181 0.68 24.70 -3.36
N THR A 182 -0.54 24.94 -2.92
CA THR A 182 -1.69 25.17 -3.81
C THR A 182 -1.85 26.65 -4.22
N ALA A 183 -0.81 27.46 -4.10
CA ALA A 183 -0.76 28.87 -4.49
C ALA A 183 -1.84 29.75 -3.81
N ASN A 184 -2.05 29.55 -2.51
CA ASN A 184 -2.91 30.39 -1.67
C ASN A 184 -2.11 30.98 -0.50
N SER A 185 -1.13 31.83 -0.82
CA SER A 185 -0.26 32.44 0.19
C SER A 185 -1.03 33.31 1.18
N SER A 186 -2.13 33.94 0.76
CA SER A 186 -2.99 34.71 1.66
C SER A 186 -3.63 33.84 2.75
N LYS A 187 -4.06 32.61 2.44
CA LYS A 187 -4.55 31.66 3.45
C LYS A 187 -3.42 31.12 4.31
N MET A 188 -2.27 30.83 3.71
CA MET A 188 -1.07 30.43 4.44
C MET A 188 -0.67 31.47 5.50
N GLU A 189 -0.60 32.76 5.14
CA GLU A 189 -0.26 33.85 6.06
C GLU A 189 -1.26 33.97 7.20
N LYS A 190 -2.57 33.87 6.89
CA LYS A 190 -3.62 33.87 7.93
C LYS A 190 -3.44 32.74 8.93
N ILE A 191 -3.19 31.52 8.45
CA ILE A 191 -2.99 30.35 9.31
C ILE A 191 -1.74 30.53 10.17
N LEU A 192 -0.62 30.96 9.57
CA LEU A 192 0.63 31.17 10.29
C LEU A 192 0.48 32.24 11.38
N ASN A 193 -0.24 33.34 11.10
CA ASN A 193 -0.53 34.37 12.10
C ASN A 193 -1.37 33.83 13.27
N LEU A 194 -2.41 33.05 12.97
CA LEU A 194 -3.23 32.42 14.00
C LEU A 194 -2.43 31.39 14.83
N MET A 195 -1.49 30.66 14.22
CA MET A 195 -0.57 29.77 14.93
C MET A 195 0.33 30.56 15.90
N LEU A 196 0.87 31.69 15.46
CA LEU A 196 1.72 32.57 16.27
C LEU A 196 0.97 33.19 17.45
N GLU A 197 -0.27 33.66 17.23
CA GLU A 197 -1.13 34.18 18.29
C GLU A 197 -1.39 33.12 19.37
N LYS A 198 -1.82 31.91 18.95
CA LYS A 198 -2.02 30.78 19.87
C LYS A 198 -0.74 30.39 20.60
N GLY A 199 0.40 30.35 19.89
CA GLY A 199 1.69 30.01 20.46
C GLY A 199 2.15 31.00 21.54
N LYS A 200 1.85 32.29 21.37
CA LYS A 200 2.10 33.35 22.37
C LYS A 200 1.23 33.17 23.61
N GLU A 201 -0.04 32.81 23.43
CA GLU A 201 -0.96 32.56 24.55
C GLU A 201 -0.57 31.30 25.35
N SER A 202 -0.06 30.27 24.68
CA SER A 202 0.25 28.98 25.29
C SER A 202 1.70 28.79 25.72
N ASN A 203 2.57 29.79 25.56
CA ASN A 203 4.04 29.68 25.73
C ASN A 203 4.62 28.45 25.01
N ASP A 204 4.28 28.29 23.73
CA ASP A 204 4.73 27.14 22.94
C ASP A 204 6.26 27.17 22.72
N GLU A 205 6.94 26.05 22.98
CA GLU A 205 8.38 25.91 22.70
C GLU A 205 8.71 26.10 21.21
N GLY A 206 7.75 25.81 20.31
CA GLY A 206 7.89 26.02 18.87
C GLY A 206 7.70 27.47 18.41
N LEU A 207 7.36 28.41 19.31
CA LEU A 207 7.04 29.80 18.94
C LEU A 207 8.19 30.51 18.23
N LEU A 208 9.41 30.39 18.77
CA LEU A 208 10.60 31.02 18.18
C LEU A 208 10.86 30.54 16.75
N GLU A 209 10.64 29.24 16.50
CA GLU A 209 10.80 28.68 15.17
C GLU A 209 9.77 29.25 14.19
N MET A 210 8.50 29.35 14.61
CA MET A 210 7.43 29.94 13.81
C MET A 210 7.68 31.42 13.51
N GLU A 211 8.19 32.20 14.47
CA GLU A 211 8.53 33.61 14.29
C GLU A 211 9.67 33.78 13.29
N VAL A 212 10.75 33.00 13.43
CA VAL A 212 11.87 32.98 12.46
C VAL A 212 11.39 32.59 11.07
N PHE A 213 10.48 31.61 10.96
CA PHE A 213 9.90 31.20 9.69
C PHE A 213 9.04 32.31 9.07
N GLN A 214 8.24 33.02 9.86
CA GLN A 214 7.44 34.15 9.39
C GLN A 214 8.33 35.30 8.88
N GLU A 215 9.38 35.66 9.63
CA GLU A 215 10.37 36.66 9.20
C GLU A 215 11.04 36.26 7.89
N ALA A 216 11.35 34.97 7.73
CA ALA A 216 11.91 34.45 6.49
C ALA A 216 10.99 34.64 5.29
N LEU A 217 9.67 34.41 5.45
CA LEU A 217 8.70 34.64 4.38
C LEU A 217 8.60 36.13 4.00
N GLN A 218 8.65 37.03 4.98
CA GLN A 218 8.68 38.47 4.72
C GLN A 218 9.96 38.89 3.99
N TYR A 219 11.10 38.32 4.37
CA TYR A 219 12.37 38.55 3.66
C TYR A 219 12.29 38.05 2.22
N TYR A 220 11.72 36.86 2.01
CA TYR A 220 11.49 36.29 0.68
C TYR A 220 10.71 37.25 -0.21
N GLN A 221 9.61 37.81 0.30
CA GLN A 221 8.76 38.73 -0.46
C GLN A 221 9.48 40.02 -0.88
N ARG A 222 10.36 40.54 -0.03
CA ARG A 222 11.11 41.79 -0.31
C ARG A 222 12.29 41.59 -1.24
N SER A 223 13.01 40.48 -1.08
CA SER A 223 14.28 40.22 -1.78
C SER A 223 14.40 38.78 -2.31
N PRO A 224 13.55 38.35 -3.28
CA PRO A 224 13.60 36.98 -3.80
C PRO A 224 14.97 36.58 -4.36
N GLY A 225 15.71 37.53 -4.97
CA GLY A 225 17.03 37.28 -5.56
C GLY A 225 18.14 36.96 -4.56
N GLN A 226 17.97 37.31 -3.27
CA GLN A 226 18.93 37.02 -2.19
C GLN A 226 18.47 35.85 -1.30
N TRP A 227 17.32 35.25 -1.61
CA TRP A 227 16.72 34.20 -0.81
C TRP A 227 17.65 33.00 -0.59
N LYS A 228 18.34 32.54 -1.63
CA LYS A 228 19.12 31.30 -1.57
C LYS A 228 20.18 31.34 -0.45
N SER A 229 20.96 32.42 -0.36
CA SER A 229 21.96 32.61 0.70
C SER A 229 21.35 32.76 2.09
N PHE A 230 20.15 33.34 2.19
CA PHE A 230 19.45 33.48 3.47
C PHE A 230 18.89 32.12 3.95
N SER A 231 18.31 31.36 3.02
CA SER A 231 17.66 30.07 3.27
C SER A 231 18.61 29.00 3.83
N GLU A 232 19.91 29.07 3.49
CA GLU A 232 20.92 28.12 3.97
C GLU A 232 21.11 28.24 5.48
N ASN A 233 21.03 29.45 6.02
CA ASN A 233 21.13 29.70 7.45
C ASN A 233 19.86 29.26 8.21
N LEU A 234 18.68 29.36 7.58
CA LEU A 234 17.39 29.00 8.19
C LEU A 234 17.27 27.51 8.52
N ARG A 235 17.86 26.62 7.73
CA ARG A 235 17.75 25.16 7.92
C ARG A 235 18.35 24.68 9.26
N ASN A 236 19.20 25.51 9.87
CA ASN A 236 19.75 25.22 11.19
C ASN A 236 18.76 25.54 12.32
N THR A 237 17.82 26.46 12.08
CA THR A 237 16.86 26.94 13.08
C THR A 237 15.49 26.31 12.89
N VAL A 238 15.00 26.25 11.65
CA VAL A 238 13.71 25.65 11.29
C VAL A 238 13.89 24.13 11.18
N LYS A 239 13.28 23.38 12.09
CA LYS A 239 13.32 21.92 12.19
C LYS A 239 12.04 21.27 11.72
N ASP A 240 10.92 21.97 11.74
CA ASP A 240 9.65 21.46 11.24
C ASP A 240 9.80 21.01 9.78
N PRO A 241 9.38 19.77 9.46
CA PRO A 241 9.58 19.19 8.14
C PRO A 241 8.81 19.93 7.05
N TYR A 242 7.58 20.40 7.33
CA TYR A 242 6.75 21.11 6.35
C TYR A 242 7.24 22.54 6.11
N PHE A 243 7.74 23.24 7.13
CA PHE A 243 8.40 24.53 6.93
C PHE A 243 9.69 24.39 6.12
N ASN A 244 10.49 23.35 6.37
CA ASN A 244 11.65 23.03 5.53
C ASN A 244 11.25 22.69 4.08
N MET A 245 10.08 22.09 3.88
CA MET A 245 9.56 21.77 2.55
C MET A 245 9.27 23.06 1.79
N ILE A 246 8.60 24.01 2.44
CA ILE A 246 8.34 25.35 1.93
C ILE A 246 9.66 26.07 1.58
N ILE A 247 10.64 26.07 2.48
CA ILE A 247 11.95 26.71 2.23
C ILE A 247 12.62 26.09 0.99
N THR A 248 12.55 24.77 0.86
CA THR A 248 13.13 24.03 -0.28
C THR A 248 12.38 24.31 -1.57
N PHE A 249 11.06 24.49 -1.50
CA PHE A 249 10.24 24.90 -2.64
C PHE A 249 10.61 26.29 -3.13
N LEU A 250 10.72 27.25 -2.20
CA LEU A 250 11.11 28.62 -2.51
C LEU A 250 12.55 28.72 -3.06
N ASN A 251 13.45 27.82 -2.65
CA ASN A 251 14.83 27.73 -3.18
C ASN A 251 14.90 27.30 -4.64
N ASN A 252 13.96 26.48 -5.11
CA ASN A 252 14.06 25.75 -6.37
C ASN A 252 13.05 26.20 -7.43
N ARG A 253 12.64 27.48 -7.42
CA ARG A 253 11.71 28.06 -8.42
C ARG A 253 12.17 27.93 -9.88
N SER A 254 13.41 27.52 -10.13
CA SER A 254 13.94 27.15 -11.43
C SER A 254 14.06 25.61 -11.54
N ASP A 255 12.96 24.96 -11.91
CA ASP A 255 12.85 23.61 -12.52
C ASP A 255 13.50 22.39 -11.83
N ASN A 256 14.10 22.53 -10.65
CA ASN A 256 14.81 21.42 -9.99
C ASN A 256 14.31 21.18 -8.56
N PHE A 257 13.04 20.77 -8.47
CA PHE A 257 12.38 20.39 -7.22
C PHE A 257 12.77 18.99 -6.72
N SER A 258 13.76 18.34 -7.35
CA SER A 258 14.30 17.03 -6.95
C SER A 258 14.66 16.97 -5.46
N GLY A 259 15.05 18.11 -4.87
CA GLY A 259 15.32 18.22 -3.45
C GLY A 259 14.14 17.85 -2.53
N ILE A 260 12.90 18.13 -2.93
CA ILE A 260 11.71 17.88 -2.09
C ILE A 260 11.28 16.42 -2.12
N ILE A 261 11.46 15.78 -3.29
CA ILE A 261 11.05 14.38 -3.48
C ILE A 261 12.15 13.43 -3.01
N HIS A 262 13.42 13.71 -3.32
CA HIS A 262 14.53 12.76 -3.19
C HIS A 262 15.42 12.95 -1.96
N GLN A 263 15.31 14.05 -1.21
CA GLN A 263 16.22 14.27 -0.07
C GLN A 263 15.90 13.32 1.10
N GLN A 264 16.84 12.40 1.33
CA GLN A 264 16.82 11.41 2.42
C GLN A 264 17.51 11.86 3.71
N LYS A 265 18.14 13.04 3.74
CA LYS A 265 18.87 13.47 4.94
C LYS A 265 17.90 14.07 5.96
N THR A 266 17.71 13.35 7.07
CA THR A 266 17.41 13.76 8.48
C THR A 266 16.33 14.83 8.78
N THR A 267 15.81 15.56 7.79
CA THR A 267 14.94 16.74 7.93
C THR A 267 13.59 16.54 7.24
N PHE A 268 13.50 15.58 6.30
CA PHE A 268 12.28 15.27 5.53
C PHE A 268 11.72 13.86 5.75
N GLN A 269 12.32 13.10 6.68
CA GLN A 269 11.88 11.74 7.00
C GLN A 269 10.47 11.72 7.61
N ASP A 270 10.04 12.86 8.15
CA ASP A 270 8.74 13.05 8.79
C ASP A 270 7.65 13.60 7.84
N ILE A 271 7.95 13.87 6.57
CA ILE A 271 6.91 14.16 5.57
C ILE A 271 6.39 12.84 5.00
N SER A 272 5.06 12.71 5.00
CA SER A 272 4.39 11.54 4.42
C SER A 272 4.79 11.33 2.95
N LEU A 273 4.77 10.08 2.49
CA LEU A 273 5.06 9.77 1.09
C LEU A 273 3.99 10.41 0.19
N GLU A 274 2.77 10.42 0.67
CA GLU A 274 1.59 10.98 0.02
C GLU A 274 1.73 12.47 -0.24
N ASP A 275 2.18 13.26 0.74
CA ASP A 275 2.33 14.71 0.58
C ASP A 275 3.45 15.06 -0.42
N ARG A 276 4.53 14.26 -0.44
CA ARG A 276 5.62 14.41 -1.42
C ARG A 276 5.13 14.13 -2.84
N ILE A 277 4.32 13.08 -3.02
CA ILE A 277 3.75 12.73 -4.32
C ILE A 277 2.68 13.75 -4.74
N ALA A 278 1.82 14.20 -3.83
CA ALA A 278 0.82 15.23 -4.10
C ALA A 278 1.46 16.55 -4.52
N PHE A 279 2.53 16.97 -3.83
CA PHE A 279 3.33 18.13 -4.23
C PHE A 279 3.88 17.98 -5.65
N ALA A 280 4.48 16.83 -5.96
CA ALA A 280 4.98 16.54 -7.29
C ALA A 280 3.86 16.61 -8.34
N ALA A 281 2.68 16.07 -8.01
CA ALA A 281 1.51 16.04 -8.88
C ALA A 281 0.91 17.44 -9.12
N ILE A 282 1.23 18.44 -8.29
CA ILE A 282 0.80 19.83 -8.50
C ILE A 282 1.84 20.61 -9.31
N HIS A 283 3.13 20.39 -9.08
CA HIS A 283 4.17 21.31 -9.57
C HIS A 283 5.01 20.78 -10.75
N PHE A 284 5.01 19.48 -11.03
CA PHE A 284 5.94 18.91 -11.99
C PHE A 284 5.26 18.68 -13.33
N SER A 285 5.97 18.87 -14.44
CA SER A 285 5.50 18.38 -15.75
C SER A 285 5.39 16.85 -15.74
N ASP A 286 4.59 16.25 -16.63
CA ASP A 286 4.37 14.80 -16.62
C ASP A 286 5.67 14.00 -16.77
N GLN A 287 6.58 14.45 -17.65
CA GLN A 287 7.87 13.80 -17.85
C GLN A 287 8.74 13.85 -16.59
N TYR A 288 8.81 15.01 -15.95
CA TYR A 288 9.61 15.19 -14.73
C TYR A 288 8.98 14.46 -13.54
N PHE A 289 7.65 14.50 -13.42
CA PHE A 289 6.90 13.73 -12.43
C PHE A 289 7.22 12.24 -12.53
N MET A 290 7.06 11.64 -13.71
CA MET A 290 7.30 10.21 -13.92
C MET A 290 8.74 9.81 -13.62
N LYS A 291 9.71 10.64 -14.02
CA LYS A 291 11.12 10.42 -13.70
C LYS A 291 11.36 10.46 -12.18
N SER A 292 10.85 11.48 -11.50
CA SER A 292 11.01 11.65 -10.05
C SER A 292 10.30 10.56 -9.25
N ILE A 293 9.13 10.07 -9.67
CA ILE A 293 8.48 8.96 -8.96
C ILE A 293 9.30 7.65 -9.09
N LYS A 294 9.87 7.37 -10.26
CA LYS A 294 10.75 6.20 -10.47
C LYS A 294 12.03 6.29 -9.63
N GLU A 295 12.66 7.46 -9.63
CA GLU A 295 13.85 7.73 -8.81
C GLU A 295 13.52 7.67 -7.31
N LEU A 296 12.35 8.14 -6.88
CA LEU A 296 11.88 8.03 -5.50
C LEU A 296 11.73 6.56 -5.08
N PHE A 297 11.05 5.76 -5.90
CA PHE A 297 10.83 4.34 -5.65
C PHE A 297 12.14 3.56 -5.45
N THR A 298 13.14 3.88 -6.27
CA THR A 298 14.45 3.22 -6.24
C THR A 298 15.33 3.75 -5.12
N ASN A 299 15.53 5.07 -5.05
CA ASN A 299 16.49 5.70 -4.14
C ASN A 299 16.05 5.52 -2.70
N ALA A 300 14.76 5.71 -2.38
CA ALA A 300 14.21 5.55 -1.03
C ALA A 300 13.93 4.09 -0.63
N CYS A 301 14.45 3.12 -1.40
CA CYS A 301 14.28 1.70 -1.13
C CYS A 301 12.82 1.28 -0.92
N LEU A 302 11.87 1.98 -1.55
CA LEU A 302 10.44 1.70 -1.40
C LEU A 302 10.04 0.35 -2.00
N TYR A 303 10.88 -0.21 -2.87
CA TYR A 303 10.75 -1.59 -3.34
C TYR A 303 10.89 -2.65 -2.22
N ARG A 304 11.24 -2.25 -0.99
CA ARG A 304 11.31 -3.13 0.20
C ARG A 304 10.24 -2.84 1.26
N THR A 305 9.43 -1.80 1.07
CA THR A 305 8.46 -1.34 2.08
C THR A 305 7.05 -1.37 1.53
N LEU A 306 6.05 -1.50 2.39
CA LEU A 306 4.65 -1.51 1.94
C LEU A 306 4.23 -0.17 1.34
N PHE A 307 4.89 0.92 1.72
CA PHE A 307 4.70 2.24 1.11
C PHE A 307 4.99 2.25 -0.40
N GLY A 308 5.87 1.35 -0.88
CA GLY A 308 6.12 1.21 -2.31
C GLY A 308 4.88 0.87 -3.13
N LEU A 309 3.89 0.19 -2.53
CA LEU A 309 2.62 -0.14 -3.19
C LEU A 309 1.82 1.10 -3.57
N LEU A 310 2.00 2.25 -2.92
CA LEU A 310 1.41 3.51 -3.39
C LEU A 310 1.88 3.87 -4.80
N ILE A 311 3.13 3.56 -5.12
CA ILE A 311 3.77 3.92 -6.40
C ILE A 311 3.45 2.90 -7.49
N ILE A 312 3.60 1.60 -7.18
CA ILE A 312 3.47 0.50 -8.15
C ILE A 312 2.09 -0.16 -8.18
N GLY A 313 1.24 0.09 -7.19
CA GLY A 313 -0.06 -0.55 -7.04
C GLY A 313 0.01 -2.01 -6.56
N ILE A 314 -1.17 -2.59 -6.42
CA ILE A 314 -1.37 -4.02 -6.19
C ILE A 314 -2.00 -4.61 -7.46
N SER A 315 -1.18 -5.28 -8.27
CA SER A 315 -1.56 -5.79 -9.59
C SER A 315 -0.83 -7.10 -9.93
N TYR A 316 -1.13 -7.66 -11.10
CA TYR A 316 -0.43 -8.83 -11.64
C TYR A 316 0.99 -8.51 -12.12
N GLU A 317 1.41 -7.24 -12.13
CA GLU A 317 2.71 -6.85 -12.64
C GLU A 317 3.85 -7.38 -11.77
N LYS A 318 4.95 -7.73 -12.43
CA LYS A 318 6.19 -8.20 -11.81
C LYS A 318 6.67 -7.32 -10.65
N ALA A 319 6.45 -6.00 -10.70
CA ALA A 319 6.86 -5.08 -9.64
C ALA A 319 6.15 -5.38 -8.30
N THR A 320 4.83 -5.63 -8.33
CA THR A 320 4.05 -5.99 -7.12
C THR A 320 4.55 -7.31 -6.55
N HIS A 321 4.73 -8.31 -7.42
CA HIS A 321 5.25 -9.62 -7.00
C HIS A 321 6.67 -9.52 -6.43
N ASP A 322 7.59 -8.79 -7.07
CA ASP A 322 8.96 -8.64 -6.57
C ASP A 322 9.02 -7.88 -5.23
N LEU A 323 8.13 -6.92 -4.99
CA LEU A 323 8.06 -6.20 -3.70
C LEU A 323 7.53 -7.12 -2.59
N LEU A 324 6.48 -7.89 -2.87
CA LEU A 324 5.84 -8.76 -1.87
C LEU A 324 6.58 -10.11 -1.68
N SER A 325 7.36 -10.56 -2.66
CA SER A 325 7.91 -11.91 -2.69
C SER A 325 9.37 -12.01 -2.23
N HIS A 326 9.82 -13.27 -2.05
CA HIS A 326 11.22 -13.63 -1.84
C HIS A 326 12.14 -13.28 -3.04
N VAL A 327 13.37 -12.87 -2.69
CA VAL A 327 14.55 -12.47 -3.47
C VAL A 327 14.55 -12.83 -4.97
N LYS A 328 14.90 -11.84 -5.81
CA LYS A 328 15.52 -12.07 -7.13
C LYS A 328 17.05 -12.17 -6.96
N LEU A 329 17.61 -13.37 -7.17
CA LEU A 329 19.03 -13.71 -6.95
C LEU A 329 20.03 -12.79 -7.68
N ILE A 330 19.62 -12.14 -8.76
CA ILE A 330 20.50 -11.32 -9.61
C ILE A 330 20.73 -9.89 -9.05
N LEU A 331 19.97 -9.41 -8.04
CA LEU A 331 20.09 -8.02 -7.58
C LEU A 331 20.27 -7.80 -6.06
N LEU A 332 20.37 -8.84 -5.22
CA LEU A 332 20.49 -8.69 -3.74
C LEU A 332 19.41 -7.75 -3.13
N ILE A 333 18.20 -7.83 -3.68
CA ILE A 333 17.02 -7.11 -3.19
C ILE A 333 16.19 -8.10 -2.36
N PHE A 334 16.03 -7.80 -1.07
CA PHE A 334 15.11 -8.49 -0.17
C PHE A 334 13.73 -7.85 -0.28
N GLY A 335 12.69 -8.64 -0.55
CA GLY A 335 11.30 -8.17 -0.57
C GLY A 335 10.71 -8.06 0.84
N TYR A 336 9.45 -7.67 0.93
CA TYR A 336 8.73 -7.49 2.19
C TYR A 336 8.76 -8.74 3.07
N VAL A 337 8.48 -9.92 2.48
CA VAL A 337 8.50 -11.19 3.22
C VAL A 337 9.90 -11.57 3.67
N ASP A 338 10.94 -11.35 2.85
CA ASP A 338 12.33 -11.60 3.27
C ASP A 338 12.73 -10.74 4.47
N TYR A 339 12.21 -9.52 4.54
CA TYR A 339 12.55 -8.56 5.58
C TYR A 339 11.75 -8.79 6.87
N THR A 340 10.50 -9.22 6.76
CA THR A 340 9.55 -9.27 7.90
C THR A 340 9.13 -10.67 8.33
N GLY A 341 9.19 -11.65 7.43
CA GLY A 341 8.57 -12.96 7.61
C GLY A 341 7.04 -12.96 7.57
N ASP A 342 6.38 -11.81 7.31
CA ASP A 342 4.91 -11.69 7.33
C ASP A 342 4.29 -12.18 6.01
N ILE A 343 4.32 -13.50 5.81
CA ILE A 343 3.71 -14.17 4.65
C ILE A 343 2.18 -14.02 4.63
N GLN A 344 1.56 -13.82 5.79
CA GLN A 344 0.12 -13.63 5.91
C GLN A 344 -0.30 -12.33 5.23
N THR A 345 0.34 -11.20 5.57
CA THR A 345 0.03 -9.90 4.96
C THR A 345 0.27 -9.95 3.46
N ALA A 346 1.40 -10.50 3.01
CA ALA A 346 1.70 -10.65 1.58
C ALA A 346 0.63 -11.49 0.85
N THR A 347 0.25 -12.63 1.42
CA THR A 347 -0.80 -13.49 0.86
C THR A 347 -2.12 -12.74 0.71
N VAL A 348 -2.57 -12.07 1.77
CA VAL A 348 -3.83 -11.32 1.77
C VAL A 348 -3.82 -10.21 0.70
N LEU A 349 -2.70 -9.53 0.50
CA LEU A 349 -2.58 -8.50 -0.54
C LEU A 349 -2.62 -9.09 -1.96
N LEU A 350 -1.92 -10.20 -2.20
CA LEU A 350 -1.95 -10.91 -3.48
C LEU A 350 -3.37 -11.36 -3.85
N VAL A 351 -4.12 -11.83 -2.84
CA VAL A 351 -5.53 -12.23 -2.98
C VAL A 351 -6.41 -11.02 -3.31
N VAL A 352 -6.38 -10.00 -2.46
CA VAL A 352 -7.25 -8.82 -2.57
C VAL A 352 -6.97 -8.04 -3.85
N GLY A 353 -5.71 -7.96 -4.28
CA GLY A 353 -5.32 -7.31 -5.52
C GLY A 353 -5.54 -8.14 -6.78
N ARG A 354 -5.98 -9.40 -6.66
CA ARG A 354 -6.11 -10.35 -7.77
C ARG A 354 -4.82 -10.48 -8.62
N CYS A 355 -3.67 -10.52 -7.95
CA CYS A 355 -2.35 -10.48 -8.60
C CYS A 355 -2.07 -11.70 -9.50
N PHE A 356 -2.84 -12.78 -9.41
CA PHE A 356 -2.64 -13.98 -10.23
C PHE A 356 -3.50 -14.03 -11.50
N MET A 357 -4.31 -12.99 -11.76
CA MET A 357 -5.16 -12.93 -12.96
C MET A 357 -4.57 -11.97 -13.99
N LYS A 358 -4.05 -12.52 -15.09
CA LYS A 358 -3.54 -11.74 -16.23
C LYS A 358 -4.71 -11.40 -17.15
N ASP A 359 -4.91 -10.10 -17.40
CA ASP A 359 -5.84 -9.51 -18.38
C ASP A 359 -6.90 -10.47 -18.95
N GLN A 360 -8.02 -10.67 -18.24
CA GLN A 360 -9.27 -11.11 -18.85
C GLN A 360 -10.43 -10.27 -18.34
N SER A 361 -11.25 -9.83 -19.30
CA SER A 361 -12.49 -9.06 -19.19
C SER A 361 -12.97 -8.83 -17.76
N TRP A 362 -12.60 -7.68 -17.19
CA TRP A 362 -13.36 -7.10 -16.09
C TRP A 362 -14.84 -7.23 -16.45
N PRO A 363 -15.68 -7.84 -15.59
CA PRO A 363 -17.04 -8.21 -15.98
C PRO A 363 -17.77 -7.03 -16.62
N ILE A 364 -18.51 -7.27 -17.70
CA ILE A 364 -19.13 -6.24 -18.55
C ILE A 364 -19.99 -5.25 -17.74
N THR A 365 -20.55 -5.71 -16.60
CA THR A 365 -21.23 -4.90 -15.58
C THR A 365 -20.45 -3.67 -15.11
N TYR A 366 -19.13 -3.64 -15.28
CA TYR A 366 -18.24 -2.58 -14.79
C TYR A 366 -17.62 -1.71 -15.89
N SER A 367 -17.96 -1.98 -17.16
CA SER A 367 -17.58 -1.12 -18.30
C SER A 367 -18.62 0.01 -18.53
N ALA A 368 -19.83 -0.13 -17.98
CA ALA A 368 -20.90 0.84 -18.14
C ALA A 368 -20.73 2.07 -17.23
N GLU A 369 -20.96 3.26 -17.79
CA GLU A 369 -21.14 4.51 -17.05
C GLU A 369 -22.38 4.41 -16.17
N GLY A 370 -22.22 4.09 -14.88
CA GLY A 370 -23.35 4.11 -13.94
C GLY A 370 -23.22 3.28 -12.67
N VAL A 371 -22.22 2.40 -12.55
CA VAL A 371 -22.13 1.51 -11.38
C VAL A 371 -21.20 2.10 -10.31
N ALA A 372 -21.62 3.23 -9.75
CA ALA A 372 -20.93 3.92 -8.66
C ALA A 372 -21.20 3.29 -7.27
N SER A 373 -21.69 2.05 -7.18
CA SER A 373 -22.27 1.54 -5.92
C SER A 373 -22.34 0.01 -5.73
N SER A 374 -21.96 -0.84 -6.69
CA SER A 374 -22.03 -2.29 -6.43
C SER A 374 -20.73 -2.77 -5.81
N ASP A 375 -20.79 -3.15 -4.53
CA ASP A 375 -19.69 -3.82 -3.83
C ASP A 375 -19.17 -5.02 -4.62
N PHE A 376 -17.87 -5.01 -4.92
CA PHE A 376 -17.20 -6.06 -5.68
C PHE A 376 -17.14 -7.37 -4.89
N GLU A 377 -17.68 -8.46 -5.40
CA GLU A 377 -17.46 -9.77 -4.79
C GLU A 377 -16.05 -10.28 -5.12
N LEU A 378 -15.29 -10.61 -4.08
CA LEU A 378 -13.93 -11.13 -4.21
C LEU A 378 -13.88 -12.57 -4.73
N LEU A 379 -15.01 -13.28 -4.79
CA LEU A 379 -15.08 -14.67 -5.23
C LEU A 379 -14.53 -14.86 -6.66
N ALA A 380 -13.93 -16.02 -6.89
CA ALA A 380 -13.50 -16.43 -8.20
C ALA A 380 -14.72 -16.67 -9.10
N THR A 381 -14.75 -16.00 -10.25
CA THR A 381 -15.66 -16.35 -11.34
C THR A 381 -15.15 -17.62 -12.00
N GLU A 382 -16.05 -18.61 -12.11
CA GLU A 382 -15.85 -19.78 -12.97
C GLU A 382 -15.69 -19.32 -14.42
N ASP A 383 -14.87 -20.07 -15.15
CA ASP A 383 -14.59 -19.96 -16.58
C ASP A 383 -13.79 -18.74 -17.04
N ASN A 384 -12.48 -18.99 -17.22
CA ASN A 384 -11.75 -18.49 -18.38
C ASN A 384 -10.44 -19.27 -18.60
N GLU A 385 -10.02 -19.36 -19.86
CA GLU A 385 -8.99 -20.27 -20.38
C GLU A 385 -7.70 -20.31 -19.56
N ALA A 386 -7.18 -21.53 -19.34
CA ALA A 386 -5.97 -21.77 -18.59
C ALA A 386 -4.76 -20.99 -19.17
N CYS A 387 -4.19 -20.08 -18.38
CA CYS A 387 -2.85 -19.56 -18.65
C CYS A 387 -1.83 -20.70 -18.50
N ASN A 388 -1.48 -21.36 -19.60
CA ASN A 388 -0.62 -22.56 -19.58
C ASN A 388 0.82 -22.33 -19.08
N GLU A 389 1.26 -21.09 -18.88
CA GLU A 389 2.57 -20.78 -18.26
C GLU A 389 2.44 -19.61 -17.27
N LEU A 390 2.67 -19.90 -15.99
CA LEU A 390 2.78 -18.87 -14.96
C LEU A 390 4.16 -18.21 -15.03
N ASP A 391 4.23 -16.88 -15.03
CA ASP A 391 5.50 -16.16 -15.01
C ASP A 391 6.31 -16.49 -13.74
N GLU A 392 7.64 -16.46 -13.80
CA GLU A 392 8.53 -16.82 -12.68
C GLU A 392 8.24 -16.05 -11.38
N HIS A 393 7.87 -14.78 -11.50
CA HIS A 393 7.53 -13.93 -10.36
C HIS A 393 6.20 -14.33 -9.71
N MET A 394 5.20 -14.74 -10.50
CA MET A 394 3.94 -15.27 -9.98
C MET A 394 4.19 -16.59 -9.25
N ARG A 395 5.03 -17.49 -9.78
CA ARG A 395 5.35 -18.76 -9.11
C ARG A 395 5.95 -18.55 -7.73
N ARG A 396 6.88 -17.59 -7.59
CA ARG A 396 7.48 -17.24 -6.30
C ARG A 396 6.43 -16.74 -5.30
N SER A 397 5.52 -15.88 -5.74
CA SER A 397 4.41 -15.43 -4.88
C SER A 397 3.43 -16.55 -4.56
N CYS A 398 3.19 -17.51 -5.45
CA CYS A 398 2.36 -18.68 -5.16
C CYS A 398 2.95 -19.52 -4.02
N THR A 399 4.29 -19.69 -3.96
CA THR A 399 4.93 -20.40 -2.84
C THR A 399 4.59 -19.74 -1.50
N ILE A 400 4.58 -18.41 -1.42
CA ILE A 400 4.22 -17.68 -0.19
C ILE A 400 2.77 -17.97 0.23
N VAL A 401 1.86 -18.01 -0.74
CA VAL A 401 0.46 -18.37 -0.47
C VAL A 401 0.37 -19.82 0.01
N CYS A 402 1.13 -20.75 -0.60
CA CYS A 402 1.16 -22.16 -0.18
C CYS A 402 1.68 -22.30 1.25
N ASP A 403 2.79 -21.63 1.57
CA ASP A 403 3.41 -21.65 2.89
C ASP A 403 2.43 -21.13 3.96
N TYR A 404 1.72 -20.03 3.67
CA TYR A 404 0.72 -19.51 4.61
C TYR A 404 -0.46 -20.46 4.80
N LEU A 405 -0.93 -21.06 3.72
CA LEU A 405 -1.97 -22.08 3.75
C LEU A 405 -1.55 -23.31 4.58
N ASP A 406 -0.30 -23.76 4.47
CA ASP A 406 0.22 -24.88 5.26
C ASP A 406 0.44 -24.51 6.73
N MET A 407 0.75 -23.24 7.03
CA MET A 407 0.74 -22.73 8.40
C MET A 407 -0.66 -22.75 9.00
N LEU A 408 -1.71 -22.36 8.25
CA LEU A 408 -3.09 -22.47 8.70
C LEU A 408 -3.48 -23.92 9.02
N ASN A 409 -3.05 -24.89 8.20
CA ASN A 409 -3.23 -26.31 8.48
C ASN A 409 -2.56 -26.72 9.79
N THR A 410 -1.29 -26.35 9.94
CA THR A 410 -0.49 -26.66 11.14
C THR A 410 -1.10 -26.06 12.40
N TRP A 411 -1.77 -24.91 12.29
CA TRP A 411 -2.47 -24.26 13.39
C TRP A 411 -3.90 -24.75 13.62
N GLY A 412 -4.41 -25.68 12.80
CA GLY A 412 -5.79 -26.18 12.89
C GLY A 412 -6.86 -25.17 12.47
N MET A 413 -6.50 -24.16 11.67
CA MET A 413 -7.36 -23.06 11.23
C MET A 413 -8.05 -23.37 9.90
N TRP A 414 -8.71 -24.52 9.84
CA TRP A 414 -9.30 -25.07 8.60
C TRP A 414 -10.40 -24.18 8.00
N VAL A 415 -11.15 -23.47 8.84
CA VAL A 415 -12.21 -22.55 8.39
C VAL A 415 -11.61 -21.34 7.68
N GLN A 416 -10.56 -20.74 8.26
CA GLN A 416 -9.84 -19.60 7.67
C GLN A 416 -9.20 -20.01 6.35
N ARG A 417 -8.58 -21.19 6.32
CA ARG A 417 -8.05 -21.78 5.09
C ARG A 417 -9.13 -21.93 4.02
N ALA A 418 -10.23 -22.61 4.34
CA ALA A 418 -11.29 -22.88 3.37
C ALA A 418 -11.89 -21.59 2.78
N ARG A 419 -12.05 -20.55 3.60
CA ARG A 419 -12.48 -19.23 3.14
C ARG A 419 -11.48 -18.58 2.20
N LEU A 420 -10.18 -18.66 2.53
CA LEU A 420 -9.14 -18.11 1.67
C LEU A 420 -9.07 -18.86 0.34
N ASP A 421 -9.20 -20.19 0.36
CA ASP A 421 -9.27 -21.03 -0.86
C ASP A 421 -10.46 -20.60 -1.76
N CYS A 422 -11.63 -20.30 -1.18
CA CYS A 422 -12.80 -19.82 -1.93
C CYS A 422 -12.55 -18.47 -2.62
N ILE A 423 -11.83 -17.56 -1.95
CA ILE A 423 -11.54 -16.22 -2.50
C ILE A 423 -10.46 -16.31 -3.58
N LEU A 424 -9.46 -17.16 -3.37
CA LEU A 424 -8.37 -17.37 -4.33
C LEU A 424 -8.83 -18.03 -5.62
N GLY A 425 -9.94 -18.80 -5.60
CA GLY A 425 -10.32 -19.63 -6.76
C GLY A 425 -9.22 -20.59 -7.16
N TRP A 426 -8.44 -21.07 -6.19
CA TRP A 426 -7.13 -21.63 -6.45
C TRP A 426 -7.23 -22.94 -7.26
N ARG A 427 -6.71 -22.92 -8.50
CA ARG A 427 -6.38 -24.12 -9.26
C ARG A 427 -5.00 -24.65 -8.84
N ARG A 428 -4.95 -25.53 -7.82
CA ARG A 428 -3.70 -26.20 -7.38
C ARG A 428 -2.95 -26.85 -8.55
N ASP A 429 -3.68 -27.30 -9.56
CA ASP A 429 -3.14 -28.02 -10.71
C ASP A 429 -2.20 -27.18 -11.59
N MET A 430 -2.29 -25.85 -11.55
CA MET A 430 -1.40 -24.96 -12.32
C MET A 430 0.01 -24.81 -11.72
N ILE A 431 0.20 -25.24 -10.47
CA ILE A 431 1.47 -25.11 -9.73
C ILE A 431 1.93 -26.50 -9.32
N SER A 432 1.99 -27.43 -10.29
CA SER A 432 2.76 -28.65 -10.11
C SER A 432 4.25 -28.27 -10.08
N VAL A 433 4.71 -27.82 -8.92
CA VAL A 433 6.13 -27.92 -8.57
C VAL A 433 6.36 -29.41 -8.38
N GLU A 434 7.10 -30.06 -9.29
CA GLU A 434 7.57 -31.43 -9.05
C GLU A 434 8.13 -31.50 -7.62
N PRO A 435 7.51 -32.28 -6.72
CA PRO A 435 7.95 -32.33 -5.35
C PRO A 435 9.29 -33.06 -5.32
N ARG A 436 10.40 -32.32 -5.28
CA ARG A 436 11.68 -32.86 -4.85
C ARG A 436 11.66 -33.06 -3.33
N MET A 437 10.83 -33.98 -2.83
CA MET A 437 11.07 -34.81 -1.66
C MET A 437 9.85 -35.66 -1.28
N ASN A 438 10.09 -36.98 -1.26
CA ASN A 438 9.35 -38.07 -0.62
C ASN A 438 7.81 -38.12 -0.71
N GLN A 439 7.35 -39.17 -1.38
CA GLN A 439 5.97 -39.65 -1.59
C GLN A 439 5.15 -40.00 -0.32
N ASN A 440 5.54 -39.49 0.87
CA ASN A 440 4.90 -39.85 2.15
C ASN A 440 4.29 -38.65 2.90
N ALA A 441 4.25 -37.45 2.33
CA ALA A 441 3.47 -36.36 2.91
C ALA A 441 1.99 -36.56 2.55
N VAL A 442 1.16 -36.87 3.55
CA VAL A 442 -0.30 -36.94 3.40
C VAL A 442 -0.79 -35.62 2.84
N GLN A 443 -1.25 -35.66 1.59
CA GLN A 443 -1.82 -34.55 0.86
C GLN A 443 -3.16 -34.20 1.55
N ALA A 444 -3.16 -33.18 2.41
CA ALA A 444 -4.39 -32.71 3.05
C ALA A 444 -5.25 -31.96 2.02
N SER A 445 -6.21 -32.66 1.42
CA SER A 445 -7.36 -32.06 0.76
C SER A 445 -8.40 -31.72 1.83
N ALA A 446 -8.88 -30.48 1.83
CA ALA A 446 -10.09 -30.12 2.56
C ALA A 446 -11.24 -30.27 1.57
N GLU A 447 -12.10 -31.26 1.80
CA GLU A 447 -13.29 -31.50 0.97
C GLU A 447 -14.52 -30.94 1.69
N ILE A 448 -15.32 -30.14 0.97
CA ILE A 448 -16.57 -29.62 1.51
C ILE A 448 -17.62 -30.71 1.31
N CYS A 449 -17.85 -31.50 2.35
CA CYS A 449 -18.88 -32.55 2.34
C CYS A 449 -20.22 -32.02 2.83
N CYS A 450 -21.30 -32.55 2.28
CA CYS A 450 -22.64 -32.31 2.79
C CYS A 450 -22.75 -32.80 4.25
N GLN A 451 -23.41 -32.02 5.12
CA GLN A 451 -23.63 -32.43 6.53
C GLN A 451 -24.52 -33.67 6.69
N PHE A 452 -25.24 -34.08 5.64
CA PHE A 452 -26.19 -35.18 5.65
C PHE A 452 -25.74 -36.39 4.81
N CYS A 453 -24.73 -36.24 3.96
CA CYS A 453 -24.13 -37.36 3.24
C CYS A 453 -22.62 -37.14 3.02
N PRO A 454 -21.80 -38.19 3.05
CA PRO A 454 -20.35 -38.09 2.88
C PRO A 454 -19.92 -37.79 1.42
N GLN A 455 -20.80 -37.16 0.63
CA GLN A 455 -20.48 -36.74 -0.73
C GLN A 455 -19.91 -35.33 -0.74
N ASN A 456 -18.82 -35.18 -1.48
CA ASN A 456 -18.16 -33.91 -1.75
C ASN A 456 -19.05 -33.05 -2.67
N ILE A 457 -19.30 -31.81 -2.26
CA ILE A 457 -20.22 -30.88 -2.94
C ILE A 457 -19.60 -30.30 -4.21
N THR A 458 -18.27 -30.39 -4.39
CA THR A 458 -17.56 -29.82 -5.54
C THR A 458 -17.41 -30.77 -6.74
N LEU A 459 -17.92 -32.00 -6.66
CA LEU A 459 -17.91 -32.93 -7.78
C LEU A 459 -19.17 -32.76 -8.62
N ASP A 460 -19.00 -32.23 -9.84
CA ASP A 460 -20.07 -32.16 -10.82
C ASP A 460 -20.62 -33.55 -11.11
N LYS A 461 -21.95 -33.64 -11.23
CA LYS A 461 -22.73 -34.89 -11.28
C LYS A 461 -22.54 -35.74 -12.54
N THR A 462 -21.52 -35.52 -13.35
CA THR A 462 -21.37 -36.18 -14.66
C THR A 462 -20.56 -37.48 -14.66
N ASP A 463 -19.84 -37.83 -13.59
CA ASP A 463 -18.94 -39.01 -13.61
C ASP A 463 -19.44 -40.21 -12.79
N THR A 464 -20.76 -40.39 -12.65
CA THR A 464 -21.33 -41.64 -12.10
C THR A 464 -22.30 -42.30 -13.07
N SER A 465 -21.79 -42.73 -14.23
CA SER A 465 -22.45 -43.78 -15.00
C SER A 465 -21.42 -44.73 -15.60
N THR A 466 -21.11 -45.81 -14.86
CA THR A 466 -20.79 -47.18 -15.34
C THR A 466 -20.24 -47.94 -14.13
N THR A 467 -20.97 -48.84 -13.47
CA THR A 467 -21.15 -50.22 -13.93
C THR A 467 -22.15 -50.94 -13.00
N SER A 468 -23.31 -51.34 -13.51
CA SER A 468 -24.16 -52.33 -12.87
C SER A 468 -23.80 -53.71 -13.43
N VAL A 469 -23.13 -54.54 -12.63
CA VAL A 469 -22.95 -55.96 -12.93
C VAL A 469 -24.25 -56.69 -12.60
N VAL A 470 -24.83 -57.32 -13.62
CA VAL A 470 -25.97 -58.24 -13.53
C VAL A 470 -25.49 -59.57 -12.96
N PRO A 471 -26.20 -60.22 -12.01
CA PRO A 471 -25.92 -61.61 -11.65
C PRO A 471 -26.66 -62.55 -12.61
N SER A 472 -25.92 -63.42 -13.29
CA SER A 472 -26.48 -64.58 -14.00
C SER A 472 -26.64 -65.76 -13.03
N ALA A 473 -27.71 -66.52 -13.28
CA ALA A 473 -28.30 -67.62 -12.51
C ALA A 473 -27.35 -68.72 -12.02
#